data_AF-A0A6B3G8J1-F1
#
_entry.id   AF-A0A6B3G8J1-F1
#
_cell.length_a   1.000
_cell.length_b   1.000
_cell.length_c   1.000
_cell.angle_alpha   90.00
_cell.angle_beta   90.00
_cell.angle_gamma   90.00
#
_symmetry.space_group_name_H-M   'P 1'
#
loop_
_entity.id
_entity.type
_entity.pdbx_description
1 polymer ?
#
loop_
_entity_poly.entity_id
_entity_poly.type
_entity_poly.pdbx_seq_one_letter_code
_entity_poly.pdbx_strand_id
1 'polypeptide(L)' 'GTGATRTAWRAHQTPALVAAGYRVIAPDNRGIPPNALPPGGITLEAMAADLAALIDHLALPPCRVVGFSLGASIVGEL' A
#
# COMPACT_ATOMS: atom_id res chain seq x y z
N GLY A 1 1.01 8.20 -1.39
CA GLY A 1 0.65 9.38 -0.58
C GLY A 1 -0.77 9.82 -0.90
N THR A 2 -1.26 10.87 -0.27
CA THR A 2 -2.64 11.37 -0.44
C THR A 2 -2.99 11.57 -1.91
N GLY A 3 -4.11 10.98 -2.37
CA GLY A 3 -4.61 11.10 -3.75
C GLY A 3 -3.76 10.44 -4.84
N ALA A 4 -2.57 9.93 -4.51
CA ALA A 4 -1.72 9.21 -5.45
C ALA A 4 -2.15 7.75 -5.57
N THR A 5 -1.93 7.18 -6.76
CA THR A 5 -2.20 5.77 -7.04
C THR A 5 -0.89 4.98 -7.09
N ARG A 6 -1.00 3.65 -7.21
CA ARG A 6 0.10 2.70 -7.41
C ARG A 6 1.02 3.07 -8.58
N THR A 7 0.55 3.87 -9.54
CA THR A 7 1.36 4.28 -10.69
C THR A 7 2.56 5.12 -10.30
N ALA A 8 2.52 5.80 -9.14
CA ALA A 8 3.63 6.61 -8.63
C ALA A 8 4.93 5.80 -8.42
N TRP A 9 4.83 4.47 -8.23
CA TRP A 9 5.97 3.58 -8.03
C TRP A 9 6.51 2.96 -9.33
N ARG A 10 5.77 3.08 -10.45
CA ARG A 10 6.01 2.27 -11.66
C ARG A 10 7.27 2.65 -12.44
N ALA A 11 7.61 3.93 -12.48
CA ALA A 11 8.66 4.41 -13.39
C ALA A 11 10.06 3.99 -12.95
N HIS A 12 10.34 3.99 -11.63
CA HIS A 12 11.70 3.81 -11.14
C HIS A 12 11.81 2.76 -10.03
N GLN A 13 10.91 2.81 -9.03
CA GLN A 13 11.02 1.96 -7.84
C GLN A 13 10.64 0.51 -8.13
N THR A 14 9.53 0.26 -8.82
CA THR A 14 9.12 -1.11 -9.18
C THR A 14 10.18 -1.81 -10.04
N PRO A 15 10.70 -1.23 -11.14
CA PRO A 15 11.74 -1.89 -11.95
C PRO A 15 13.02 -2.17 -11.15
N ALA A 16 13.48 -1.22 -10.33
CA ALA A 16 14.69 -1.40 -9.53
C ALA A 16 14.54 -2.52 -8.49
N LEU A 17 13.40 -2.60 -7.79
CA LEU A 17 13.13 -3.65 -6.82
C LEU A 17 12.97 -5.03 -7.48
N VAL A 18 12.31 -5.10 -8.63
CA VAL A 18 12.20 -6.34 -9.40
C VAL A 18 13.56 -6.80 -9.90
N ALA A 19 14.40 -5.90 -10.42
CA ALA A 19 15.76 -6.21 -10.84
C ALA A 19 16.63 -6.70 -9.67
N ALA A 20 16.36 -6.24 -8.45
CA ALA A 20 16.99 -6.71 -7.22
C ALA A 20 16.39 -8.03 -6.67
N GLY A 21 15.44 -8.66 -7.38
CA GLY A 21 14.87 -9.96 -7.04
C GLY A 21 13.64 -9.91 -6.12
N TYR A 22 13.06 -8.74 -5.87
CA TYR A 22 11.86 -8.62 -5.03
C TYR A 22 10.58 -8.76 -5.86
N ARG A 23 9.57 -9.43 -5.28
CA ARG A 23 8.18 -9.30 -5.71
C ARG A 23 7.63 -7.97 -5.16
N VAL A 24 7.13 -7.11 -6.04
CA VAL A 24 6.55 -5.80 -5.67
C VAL A 24 5.03 -5.86 -5.72
N ILE A 25 4.38 -5.46 -4.63
CA ILE A 25 2.93 -5.31 -4.52
C ILE A 25 2.66 -3.85 -4.16
N ALA A 26 1.88 -3.15 -4.98
CA ALA A 26 1.54 -1.74 -4.79
C ALA A 26 0.01 -1.58 -4.88
N PRO A 27 -0.71 -1.62 -3.73
CA PRO A 27 -2.14 -1.40 -3.71
C PRO A 27 -2.48 0.08 -3.87
N ASP A 28 -3.67 0.34 -4.42
CA ASP A 28 -4.32 1.65 -4.30
C ASP A 28 -5.07 1.70 -2.96
N ASN A 29 -5.03 2.82 -2.25
CA ASN A 29 -5.72 2.93 -0.96
C ASN A 29 -7.25 2.95 -1.13
N ARG A 30 -7.98 2.68 -0.05
CA ARG A 30 -9.44 2.91 0.04
C ARG A 30 -9.84 4.28 -0.54
N GLY A 31 -10.94 4.33 -1.26
CA GLY A 31 -11.44 5.56 -1.90
C GLY A 31 -10.68 6.00 -3.17
N ILE A 32 -9.62 5.30 -3.59
CA ILE A 32 -8.99 5.49 -4.89
C ILE A 32 -9.57 4.46 -5.87
N PRO A 33 -10.21 4.88 -6.99
CA PRO A 33 -10.73 3.93 -7.98
C PRO A 33 -9.67 2.92 -8.42
N PRO A 34 -10.01 1.61 -8.49
CA PRO A 34 -11.35 1.04 -8.42
C PRO A 34 -11.87 0.75 -7.00
N ASN A 35 -11.09 1.05 -5.96
CA ASN A 35 -11.47 0.76 -4.59
C ASN A 35 -12.52 1.74 -4.08
N ALA A 36 -13.64 1.21 -3.60
CA ALA A 36 -14.66 2.01 -2.93
C ALA A 36 -14.12 2.61 -1.62
N LEU A 37 -14.82 3.62 -1.10
CA LEU A 37 -14.62 4.10 0.26
C LEU A 37 -15.59 3.34 1.19
N PRO A 38 -15.11 2.38 2.01
CA PRO A 38 -15.99 1.62 2.89
C PRO A 38 -16.48 2.46 4.08
N PRO A 39 -17.51 1.98 4.82
CA PRO A 39 -17.85 2.53 6.13
C PRO A 39 -16.61 2.57 7.04
N GLY A 40 -16.49 3.65 7.83
CA GLY A 40 -15.28 3.94 8.62
C GLY A 40 -14.37 5.00 7.99
N GLY A 41 -14.58 5.38 6.72
CA GLY A 41 -13.94 6.55 6.12
C GLY A 41 -12.42 6.42 5.95
N ILE A 42 -11.73 7.56 5.95
CA ILE A 42 -10.28 7.67 5.78
C ILE A 42 -9.65 8.05 7.13
N THR A 43 -9.31 7.05 7.93
CA THR A 43 -8.48 7.21 9.14
C THR A 43 -7.19 6.39 8.98
N LEU A 44 -6.13 6.75 9.72
CA LEU A 44 -4.86 6.03 9.64
C LEU A 44 -5.01 4.56 10.08
N GLU A 45 -5.74 4.33 11.16
CA GLU A 45 -5.99 3.00 11.72
C GLU A 45 -6.71 2.12 10.70
N ALA A 46 -7.72 2.66 10.03
CA ALA A 46 -8.49 1.90 9.05
C ALA A 46 -7.66 1.62 7.79
N MET A 47 -6.83 2.57 7.34
CA MET A 47 -5.92 2.36 6.21
C MET A 47 -4.80 1.35 6.53
N ALA A 48 -4.28 1.35 7.76
CA ALA A 48 -3.32 0.34 8.22
C ALA A 48 -3.98 -1.05 8.29
N ALA A 49 -5.21 -1.13 8.80
CA ALA A 49 -5.99 -2.36 8.82
C ALA A 49 -6.23 -2.94 7.41
N ASP A 50 -6.49 -2.11 6.39
CA ASP A 50 -6.59 -2.58 4.99
C ASP A 50 -5.28 -3.20 4.50
N LEU A 51 -4.15 -2.59 4.85
CA LEU A 51 -2.84 -3.08 4.44
C LEU A 51 -2.51 -4.41 5.13
N ALA A 52 -2.79 -4.52 6.43
CA ALA A 52 -2.68 -5.78 7.17
C ALA A 52 -3.58 -6.86 6.56
N ALA A 53 -4.85 -6.55 6.31
CA ALA A 53 -5.81 -7.47 5.71
C ALA A 53 -5.38 -7.92 4.31
N LEU A 54 -4.76 -7.05 3.51
CA LEU A 54 -4.21 -7.41 2.21
C LEU A 54 -3.02 -8.38 2.33
N ILE A 55 -2.12 -8.14 3.28
CA ILE A 55 -0.97 -9.04 3.56
C ILE A 55 -1.48 -10.44 3.93
N ASP A 56 -2.46 -10.50 4.84
CA ASP A 56 -3.09 -11.74 5.28
C ASP A 56 -3.84 -12.44 4.14
N HIS A 57 -4.65 -11.70 3.37
CA HIS A 57 -5.42 -12.23 2.25
C HIS A 57 -4.53 -12.86 1.17
N LEU A 58 -3.39 -12.23 0.89
CA LEU A 58 -2.40 -12.73 -0.07
C LEU A 58 -1.49 -13.82 0.52
N ALA A 59 -1.66 -14.17 1.80
CA ALA A 59 -0.86 -15.13 2.55
C ALA A 59 0.66 -14.89 2.36
N LEU A 60 1.08 -13.63 2.47
CA LEU A 60 2.48 -13.27 2.24
C LEU A 60 3.36 -13.74 3.40
N PRO A 61 4.59 -14.23 3.11
CA PRO A 61 5.60 -14.38 4.15
C PRO A 61 6.02 -13.01 4.71
N PRO A 62 6.80 -12.94 5.81
CA PRO A 62 7.32 -11.69 6.32
C PRO A 62 7.91 -10.81 5.20
N CYS A 63 7.34 -9.62 5.03
CA CYS A 63 7.66 -8.73 3.92
C CYS A 63 8.12 -7.35 4.42
N ARG A 64 8.81 -6.62 3.54
CA ARG A 64 9.18 -5.22 3.79
C ARG A 64 8.06 -4.32 3.31
N VAL A 65 7.66 -3.37 4.13
CA VAL A 65 6.61 -2.40 3.82
C VAL A 65 7.25 -1.02 3.73
N VAL A 66 6.94 -0.27 2.67
CA VAL A 66 7.51 1.06 2.41
C VAL A 66 6.39 2.02 2.07
N GLY A 67 6.43 3.21 2.68
CA GLY A 67 5.42 4.25 2.51
C GLY A 67 6.04 5.61 2.19
N PHE A 68 5.28 6.45 1.47
CA PHE A 68 5.65 7.84 1.18
C PHE A 68 4.49 8.80 1.51
N SER A 69 4.79 9.91 2.19
CA SER A 69 3.81 10.90 2.66
C SER A 69 2.75 10.22 3.54
N LEU A 70 1.45 10.33 3.25
CA LEU A 70 0.39 9.58 3.94
C LEU A 70 0.69 8.06 3.99
N GLY A 71 1.33 7.51 2.96
CA GLY A 71 1.76 6.11 2.97
C GLY A 71 2.76 5.79 4.08
N ALA A 72 3.65 6.71 4.44
CA ALA A 72 4.59 6.51 5.53
C ALA A 72 3.88 6.50 6.89
N SER A 73 2.87 7.37 7.07
CA SER A 73 2.02 7.36 8.27
C SER A 73 1.25 6.04 8.41
N ILE A 74 0.69 5.51 7.31
CA ILE A 74 0.00 4.21 7.32
C ILE A 74 0.96 3.08 7.72
N VAL A 75 2.18 3.08 7.19
CA VAL A 75 3.19 2.06 7.53
C VAL A 75 3.64 2.15 8.98
N GLY A 76 3.68 3.36 9.57
CA GLY A 76 4.02 3.53 10.98
C GLY A 76 2.93 3.03 11.94
N GLU A 77 1.69 2.90 11.47
CA GLU A 77 0.53 2.44 12.24
C GLU A 77 0.28 0.91 12.08
N LEU A 78 1.04 0.25 11.21
CA LEU A 78 0.94 -1.18 10.91
C LEU A 78 1.69 -2.04 11.94
#